data_AF-A0A835LWR4-F1
#
_entry.id   AF-A0A835LWR4-F1
#
_cell.length_a   1.000
_cell.length_b   1.000
_cell.length_c   1.000
_cell.angle_alpha   90.00
_cell.angle_beta   90.00
_cell.angle_gamma   90.00
#
_symmetry.space_group_name_H-M   'P 1'
#
loop_
_entity.id
_entity.type
_entity.pdbx_description
1 polymer ?
#
loop_
_entity_poly.entity_id
_entity_poly.type
_entity_poly.pdbx_seq_one_letter_code
_entity_poly.pdbx_strand_id
1 'polypeptide(L)'
;GLSFFLTFHFLRSLLVSSSAYKCVCVVMESVEKLVNEIQGLSNPRDDLKHLPSLLKKQEGSLSSLPSSRLRSILDQLDPFLHSLGYLYVLKAYTSAVSISKQQASGLVSTIARFIDSCEGEQIRLVPDKFISVCRRLKDELLLLKMPMRGVAPLRTAIYKLQPSFGKLTTLHPDFLLLCLSAKCYKTGYSILEEDIFETDQPRDLFLYCYYGRDIGLGELHFTSFVVLQNDGASFGKILSFWRCVIEFAIGWFGSLTTVNRLKTENSYGQGWSQESGFGGGLEGKAI
;
A
#
# COMPACT_ATOMS: atom_id res chain seq x y z
N GLY A 1 -44.41 -40.90 2.87
CA GLY A 1 -43.18 -40.55 2.10
C GLY A 1 -42.96 -39.05 2.04
N LEU A 2 -43.70 -38.33 1.18
CA LEU A 2 -43.45 -36.91 0.87
C LEU A 2 -43.63 -35.92 2.05
N SER A 3 -44.61 -36.13 2.93
CA SER A 3 -44.88 -35.20 4.05
C SER A 3 -43.71 -35.11 5.05
N PHE A 4 -43.00 -36.23 5.26
CA PHE A 4 -41.83 -36.29 6.14
C PHE A 4 -40.61 -35.55 5.55
N PHE A 5 -40.43 -35.61 4.22
CA PHE A 5 -39.32 -34.93 3.54
C PHE A 5 -39.48 -33.41 3.56
N LEU A 6 -40.71 -32.91 3.35
CA LEU A 6 -41.00 -31.47 3.38
C LEU A 6 -40.84 -30.87 4.79
N THR A 7 -41.28 -31.59 5.84
CA THR A 7 -41.06 -31.14 7.22
C THR A 7 -39.59 -31.15 7.60
N PHE A 8 -38.82 -32.17 7.21
CA PHE A 8 -37.38 -32.22 7.51
C PHE A 8 -36.59 -31.09 6.84
N HIS A 9 -36.92 -30.75 5.59
CA HIS A 9 -36.27 -29.66 4.87
C HIS A 9 -36.62 -28.28 5.45
N PHE A 10 -37.86 -28.13 5.94
CA PHE A 10 -38.32 -26.91 6.61
C PHE A 10 -37.67 -26.73 7.99
N LEU A 11 -37.60 -27.80 8.79
CA LEU A 11 -36.89 -27.82 10.08
C LEU A 11 -35.39 -27.57 9.92
N ARG A 12 -34.75 -28.13 8.88
CA ARG A 12 -33.34 -27.87 8.57
C ARG A 12 -33.11 -26.42 8.15
N SER A 13 -34.01 -25.82 7.38
CA SER A 13 -33.93 -24.39 7.03
C SER A 13 -34.13 -23.49 8.26
N LEU A 14 -35.05 -23.83 9.15
CA LEU A 14 -35.27 -23.13 10.42
C LEU A 14 -34.10 -23.30 11.40
N LEU A 15 -33.39 -24.43 11.40
CA LEU A 15 -32.18 -24.65 12.22
C LEU A 15 -30.93 -23.98 11.63
N VAL A 16 -30.82 -23.86 10.31
CA VAL A 16 -29.75 -23.09 9.65
C VAL A 16 -29.98 -21.61 9.88
N SER A 17 -31.21 -21.14 9.74
CA SER A 17 -31.60 -19.79 10.14
C SER A 17 -31.30 -19.63 11.65
N SER A 18 -31.78 -20.57 12.49
CA SER A 18 -31.32 -20.93 13.86
C SER A 18 -30.00 -20.35 14.33
N SER A 19 -29.00 -21.04 13.80
CA SER A 19 -27.60 -20.83 14.05
C SER A 19 -27.09 -19.54 13.41
N ALA A 20 -27.58 -19.19 12.21
CA ALA A 20 -27.19 -17.97 11.51
C ALA A 20 -27.62 -16.72 12.27
N TYR A 21 -28.86 -16.61 12.76
CA TYR A 21 -29.27 -15.46 13.56
C TYR A 21 -28.60 -15.42 14.92
N LYS A 22 -28.39 -16.57 15.57
CA LYS A 22 -27.65 -16.62 16.84
C LYS A 22 -26.19 -16.18 16.67
N CYS A 23 -25.55 -16.59 15.58
CA CYS A 23 -24.22 -16.14 15.18
C CYS A 23 -24.18 -14.63 14.89
N VAL A 24 -25.16 -14.12 14.13
CA VAL A 24 -25.27 -12.68 13.83
C VAL A 24 -25.45 -11.86 15.10
N CYS A 25 -26.29 -12.28 16.05
CA CYS A 25 -26.49 -11.57 17.32
C CYS A 25 -25.23 -11.55 18.19
N VAL A 26 -24.54 -12.69 18.32
CA VAL A 26 -23.28 -12.78 19.08
C VAL A 26 -22.18 -11.90 18.45
N VAL A 27 -22.13 -11.84 17.12
CA VAL A 27 -21.20 -10.95 16.40
C VAL A 27 -21.57 -9.48 16.60
N MET A 28 -22.86 -9.12 16.64
CA MET A 28 -23.29 -7.74 16.90
C MET A 28 -22.93 -7.27 18.32
N GLU A 29 -23.14 -8.11 19.32
CA GLU A 29 -22.78 -7.80 20.72
C GLU A 29 -21.25 -7.62 20.89
N SER A 30 -20.46 -8.40 20.15
CA SER A 30 -18.99 -8.28 20.12
C SER A 30 -18.51 -6.95 19.50
N VAL A 31 -19.20 -6.48 18.46
CA VAL A 31 -18.85 -5.24 17.76
C VAL A 31 -19.18 -3.99 18.58
N GLU A 32 -20.36 -3.94 19.19
CA GLU A 32 -20.76 -2.83 20.06
C GLU A 32 -19.83 -2.74 21.28
N LYS A 33 -19.46 -3.90 21.84
CA LYS A 33 -18.46 -3.97 22.91
C LYS A 33 -17.12 -3.40 22.47
N LEU A 34 -16.62 -3.75 21.27
CA LEU A 34 -15.37 -3.21 20.75
C LEU A 34 -15.43 -1.69 20.55
N VAL A 35 -16.53 -1.15 20.02
CA VAL A 35 -16.71 0.30 19.87
C VAL A 35 -16.65 0.99 21.23
N ASN A 36 -17.37 0.47 22.22
CA ASN A 36 -17.36 1.00 23.58
C ASN A 36 -15.97 0.90 24.23
N GLU A 37 -15.23 -0.19 24.01
CA GLU A 37 -13.84 -0.35 24.47
C GLU A 37 -12.92 0.69 23.83
N ILE A 38 -13.02 0.92 22.51
CA ILE A 38 -12.22 1.94 21.82
C ILE A 38 -12.56 3.34 22.35
N GLN A 39 -13.84 3.69 22.44
CA GLN A 39 -14.28 5.01 22.88
C GLN A 39 -13.90 5.27 24.35
N GLY A 40 -14.02 4.26 25.22
CA GLY A 40 -13.64 4.36 26.63
C GLY A 40 -12.14 4.52 26.85
N LEU A 41 -11.32 3.73 26.14
CA LEU A 41 -9.85 3.68 26.31
C LEU A 41 -9.08 4.73 25.50
N SER A 42 -9.75 5.45 24.59
CA SER A 42 -9.12 6.55 23.84
C SER A 42 -8.98 7.85 24.64
N ASN A 43 -9.37 7.83 25.93
CA ASN A 43 -9.27 9.00 26.81
C ASN A 43 -7.82 9.22 27.28
N PRO A 44 -7.30 10.47 27.36
CA PRO A 44 -5.88 10.75 27.62
C PRO A 44 -5.34 10.37 29.02
N ARG A 45 -6.16 9.82 29.91
CA ARG A 45 -5.81 9.56 31.32
C ARG A 45 -5.09 8.21 31.51
N ASP A 46 -4.00 7.99 30.77
CA ASP A 46 -3.12 6.79 30.78
C ASP A 46 -3.65 5.48 30.17
N ASP A 47 -4.95 5.34 29.92
CA ASP A 47 -5.54 4.10 29.39
C ASP A 47 -5.14 3.76 27.94
N LEU A 48 -4.63 4.76 27.20
CA LEU A 48 -4.22 4.61 25.80
C LEU A 48 -3.08 3.58 25.63
N LYS A 49 -2.26 3.34 26.66
CA LYS A 49 -1.16 2.36 26.60
C LYS A 49 -1.66 0.90 26.53
N HIS A 50 -2.85 0.63 27.07
CA HIS A 50 -3.44 -0.71 27.06
C HIS A 50 -4.15 -1.04 25.74
N LEU A 51 -4.67 -0.01 25.06
CA LEU A 51 -5.45 -0.14 23.83
C LEU A 51 -4.71 -0.88 22.68
N PRO A 52 -3.43 -0.61 22.37
CA PRO A 52 -2.70 -1.33 21.33
C PRO A 52 -2.67 -2.85 21.55
N SER A 53 -2.47 -3.29 22.80
CA SER A 53 -2.40 -4.72 23.13
C SER A 53 -3.75 -5.42 22.97
N LEU A 54 -4.83 -4.74 23.37
CA LEU A 54 -6.21 -5.20 23.23
C LEU A 54 -6.61 -5.32 21.75
N LEU A 55 -6.35 -4.28 20.96
CA LEU A 55 -6.65 -4.26 19.53
C LEU A 55 -5.82 -5.30 18.76
N LYS A 56 -4.55 -5.51 19.14
CA LYS A 56 -3.72 -6.57 18.56
C LYS A 56 -4.30 -7.96 18.83
N LYS A 57 -4.88 -8.20 20.01
CA LYS A 57 -5.56 -9.47 20.32
C LYS A 57 -6.84 -9.67 19.49
N GLN A 58 -7.56 -8.59 19.20
CA GLN A 58 -8.80 -8.63 18.43
C GLN A 58 -8.60 -8.53 16.90
N GLU A 59 -7.37 -8.35 16.43
CA GLU A 59 -7.05 -8.13 15.00
C GLU A 59 -7.52 -9.29 14.10
N GLY A 60 -7.41 -10.54 14.57
CA GLY A 60 -7.89 -11.70 13.82
C GLY A 60 -9.41 -11.69 13.63
N SER A 61 -10.15 -11.33 14.67
CA SER A 61 -11.61 -11.19 14.61
C SER A 61 -12.03 -10.03 13.71
N LEU A 62 -11.37 -8.88 13.82
CA LEU A 62 -11.61 -7.71 12.96
C LEU A 62 -11.43 -8.04 11.48
N SER A 63 -10.39 -8.80 11.14
CA SER A 63 -10.08 -9.18 9.76
C SER A 63 -11.11 -10.13 9.15
N SER A 64 -11.87 -10.86 9.99
CA SER A 64 -12.91 -11.79 9.55
C SER A 64 -14.27 -11.12 9.32
N LEU A 65 -14.44 -9.86 9.74
CA LEU A 65 -15.71 -9.16 9.61
C LEU A 65 -15.98 -8.71 8.17
N PRO A 66 -17.25 -8.71 7.73
CA PRO A 66 -17.62 -8.22 6.40
C PRO A 66 -17.41 -6.70 6.32
N SER A 67 -17.10 -6.21 5.11
CA SER A 67 -16.79 -4.80 4.86
C SER A 67 -17.91 -3.83 5.26
N SER A 68 -19.18 -4.24 5.15
CA SER A 68 -20.33 -3.44 5.59
C SER A 68 -20.35 -3.18 7.10
N ARG A 69 -19.96 -4.17 7.90
CA ARG A 69 -19.86 -4.04 9.36
C ARG A 69 -18.69 -3.18 9.76
N LEU A 70 -17.53 -3.40 9.15
CA LEU A 70 -16.35 -2.56 9.35
C LEU A 70 -16.64 -1.10 9.01
N ARG A 71 -17.41 -0.85 7.94
CA ARG A 71 -17.85 0.51 7.61
C ARG A 71 -18.72 1.13 8.71
N SER A 72 -19.70 0.39 9.21
CA SER A 72 -20.57 0.85 10.31
C SER A 72 -19.80 1.16 11.60
N ILE A 73 -18.70 0.44 11.88
CA ILE A 73 -17.81 0.75 13.01
C ILE A 73 -17.07 2.07 12.74
N LEU A 74 -16.50 2.25 11.54
CA LEU A 74 -15.79 3.48 11.18
C LEU A 74 -16.71 4.72 11.24
N ASP A 75 -18.00 4.57 10.96
CA ASP A 75 -18.96 5.67 11.03
C ASP A 75 -19.30 6.07 12.49
N GLN A 76 -19.02 5.21 13.48
CA GLN A 76 -19.21 5.48 14.92
C GLN A 76 -17.95 5.98 15.64
N LEU A 77 -16.80 5.93 14.97
CA LEU A 77 -15.51 6.34 15.54
C LEU A 77 -15.10 7.70 14.98
N ASP A 78 -14.75 8.61 15.88
CA ASP A 78 -14.11 9.87 15.51
C ASP A 78 -12.65 9.63 15.08
N PRO A 79 -12.23 10.10 13.89
CA PRO A 79 -10.90 9.82 13.36
C PRO A 79 -9.78 10.56 14.10
N PHE A 80 -10.07 11.61 14.89
CA PHE A 80 -9.09 12.34 15.70
C PHE A 80 -8.99 11.73 17.10
N LEU A 81 -10.10 11.64 17.83
CA LEU A 81 -10.15 11.13 19.20
C LEU A 81 -9.81 9.64 19.28
N HIS A 82 -10.29 8.84 18.33
CA HIS A 82 -10.17 7.38 18.33
C HIS A 82 -9.19 6.88 17.25
N SER A 83 -8.18 7.68 16.90
CA SER A 83 -7.26 7.42 15.78
C SER A 83 -6.67 6.01 15.79
N LEU A 84 -6.25 5.51 16.95
CA LEU A 84 -5.66 4.18 17.08
C LEU A 84 -6.67 3.08 16.75
N GLY A 85 -7.85 3.11 17.38
CA GLY A 85 -8.92 2.14 17.11
C GLY A 85 -9.42 2.22 15.67
N TYR A 86 -9.63 3.45 15.18
CA TYR A 86 -10.01 3.72 13.80
C TYR A 86 -9.00 3.12 12.81
N LEU A 87 -7.70 3.24 13.07
CA LEU A 87 -6.64 2.68 12.21
C LEU A 87 -6.71 1.15 12.11
N TYR A 88 -6.97 0.43 13.21
CA TYR A 88 -7.11 -1.03 13.19
C TYR A 88 -8.32 -1.46 12.36
N VAL A 89 -9.47 -0.81 12.56
CA VAL A 89 -10.69 -1.11 11.81
C VAL A 89 -10.51 -0.74 10.34
N LEU A 90 -9.87 0.40 10.04
CA LEU A 90 -9.59 0.85 8.68
C LEU A 90 -8.65 -0.11 7.96
N LYS A 91 -7.62 -0.62 8.65
CA LYS A 91 -6.71 -1.63 8.10
C LYS A 91 -7.47 -2.89 7.71
N ALA A 92 -8.31 -3.42 8.60
CA ALA A 92 -9.16 -4.57 8.30
C ALA A 92 -10.10 -4.28 7.11
N TYR A 93 -10.73 -3.10 7.10
CA TYR A 93 -11.62 -2.66 6.02
C TYR A 93 -10.90 -2.63 4.67
N THR A 94 -9.69 -2.07 4.61
CA THR A 94 -8.90 -1.98 3.38
C THR A 94 -8.46 -3.34 2.83
N SER A 95 -8.37 -4.35 3.70
CA SER A 95 -8.02 -5.73 3.36
C SER A 95 -9.26 -6.56 2.97
N ALA A 96 -10.43 -6.28 3.55
CA ALA A 96 -11.67 -7.01 3.29
C ALA A 96 -12.41 -6.55 2.02
N VAL A 97 -12.20 -5.32 1.56
CA VAL A 97 -12.86 -4.81 0.35
C VAL A 97 -12.24 -5.45 -0.90
N SER A 98 -13.01 -6.30 -1.58
CA SER A 98 -12.74 -6.71 -2.96
C SER A 98 -13.15 -5.58 -3.90
N ILE A 99 -12.20 -5.09 -4.70
CA ILE A 99 -12.33 -3.76 -5.30
C ILE A 99 -13.04 -3.81 -6.65
N SER A 100 -14.29 -3.33 -6.67
CA SER A 100 -14.86 -2.71 -7.86
C SER A 100 -14.45 -1.24 -7.96
N LYS A 101 -14.41 -0.67 -9.17
CA LYS A 101 -13.95 0.71 -9.41
C LYS A 101 -14.72 1.78 -8.60
N GLN A 102 -16.00 1.56 -8.33
CA GLN A 102 -16.83 2.47 -7.53
C GLN A 102 -16.46 2.43 -6.03
N GLN A 103 -16.22 1.24 -5.49
CA GLN A 103 -15.83 1.07 -4.08
C GLN A 103 -14.42 1.61 -3.81
N ALA A 104 -13.53 1.56 -4.80
CA ALA A 104 -12.19 2.13 -4.71
C ALA A 104 -12.21 3.64 -4.38
N SER A 105 -13.08 4.42 -5.04
CA SER A 105 -13.16 5.88 -4.81
C SER A 105 -13.66 6.23 -3.41
N GLY A 106 -14.64 5.46 -2.89
CA GLY A 106 -15.13 5.60 -1.52
C GLY A 106 -14.05 5.25 -0.48
N LEU A 107 -13.29 4.19 -0.75
CA LEU A 107 -12.16 3.77 0.09
C LEU A 107 -11.08 4.85 0.14
N VAL A 108 -10.63 5.34 -1.02
CA VAL A 108 -9.65 6.44 -1.13
C VAL A 108 -10.07 7.65 -0.31
N SER A 109 -11.33 8.07 -0.43
CA SER A 109 -11.86 9.23 0.30
C SER A 109 -11.90 8.99 1.80
N THR A 110 -12.19 7.75 2.23
CA THR A 110 -12.20 7.36 3.64
C THR A 110 -10.80 7.39 4.24
N ILE A 111 -9.80 6.88 3.51
CA ILE A 111 -8.40 6.87 3.96
C ILE A 111 -7.84 8.30 4.01
N ALA A 112 -8.05 9.10 2.97
CA ALA A 112 -7.56 10.48 2.93
C ALA A 112 -8.10 11.32 4.10
N ARG A 113 -9.43 11.26 4.34
CA ARG A 113 -10.07 11.96 5.47
C ARG A 113 -9.49 11.54 6.81
N PHE A 114 -9.21 10.25 6.99
CA PHE A 114 -8.58 9.74 8.20
C PHE A 114 -7.15 10.31 8.36
N ILE A 115 -6.33 10.25 7.32
CA ILE A 115 -4.96 10.78 7.36
C ILE A 115 -4.96 12.28 7.71
N ASP A 116 -5.89 13.06 7.17
CA ASP A 116 -5.97 14.49 7.45
C ASP A 116 -6.39 14.76 8.90
N SER A 117 -7.28 13.93 9.47
CA SER A 117 -7.88 14.19 10.79
C SER A 117 -7.19 13.47 11.95
N CYS A 118 -6.41 12.41 11.72
CA CYS A 118 -5.90 11.58 12.82
C CYS A 118 -4.86 12.26 13.72
N GLU A 119 -4.77 11.80 14.96
CA GLU A 119 -3.78 12.25 15.93
C GLU A 119 -2.44 11.51 15.76
N GLY A 120 -1.36 12.28 15.65
CA GLY A 120 0.00 11.80 15.39
C GLY A 120 0.52 10.86 16.49
N GLU A 121 0.29 11.23 17.75
CA GLU A 121 0.76 10.45 18.90
C GLU A 121 0.14 9.05 18.94
N GLN A 122 -1.14 8.93 18.58
CA GLN A 122 -1.83 7.65 18.55
C GLN A 122 -1.35 6.74 17.42
N ILE A 123 -1.15 7.29 16.21
CA ILE A 123 -0.71 6.48 15.06
C ILE A 123 0.75 6.02 15.20
N ARG A 124 1.59 6.79 15.90
CA ARG A 124 2.99 6.44 16.19
C ARG A 124 3.14 5.25 17.13
N LEU A 125 2.09 4.85 17.85
CA LEU A 125 2.08 3.61 18.63
C LEU A 125 2.12 2.35 17.76
N VAL A 126 1.63 2.43 16.52
CA VAL A 126 1.54 1.31 15.56
C VAL A 126 1.88 1.75 14.13
N PRO A 127 3.10 2.28 13.90
CA PRO A 127 3.47 2.95 12.66
C PRO A 127 3.32 2.04 11.43
N ASP A 128 3.63 0.75 11.54
CA ASP A 128 3.52 -0.22 10.46
C ASP A 128 2.11 -0.33 9.87
N LYS A 129 1.07 -0.24 10.72
CA LYS A 129 -0.33 -0.28 10.27
C LYS A 129 -0.71 0.98 9.53
N PHE A 130 -0.27 2.13 10.04
CA PHE A 130 -0.49 3.43 9.39
C PHE A 130 0.19 3.49 8.02
N ILE A 131 1.45 3.05 7.95
CA ILE A 131 2.22 2.94 6.69
C ILE A 131 1.49 2.02 5.70
N SER A 132 0.97 0.87 6.16
CA SER A 132 0.24 -0.06 5.29
C SER A 132 -1.03 0.57 4.70
N VAL A 133 -1.80 1.33 5.48
CA VAL A 133 -2.99 2.05 5.00
C VAL A 133 -2.60 3.16 4.00
N CYS A 134 -1.52 3.89 4.27
CA CYS A 134 -1.01 4.93 3.36
C CYS A 134 -0.54 4.35 2.02
N ARG A 135 0.16 3.20 2.04
CA ARG A 135 0.56 2.48 0.82
C ARG A 135 -0.64 1.98 0.04
N ARG A 136 -1.66 1.47 0.75
CA ARG A 136 -2.92 1.06 0.12
C ARG A 136 -3.60 2.23 -0.58
N LEU A 137 -3.64 3.41 0.03
CA LEU A 137 -4.14 4.63 -0.62
C LEU A 137 -3.37 4.93 -1.91
N LYS A 138 -2.04 4.93 -1.87
CA LYS A 138 -1.19 5.14 -3.05
C LYS A 138 -1.52 4.15 -4.17
N ASP A 139 -1.53 2.86 -3.85
CA ASP A 139 -1.75 1.79 -4.85
C ASP A 139 -3.12 1.96 -5.54
N GLU A 140 -4.16 2.26 -4.77
CA GLU A 140 -5.51 2.52 -5.32
C GLU A 140 -5.56 3.77 -6.20
N LEU A 141 -4.88 4.85 -5.81
CA LEU A 141 -4.84 6.07 -6.60
C LEU A 141 -4.09 5.89 -7.93
N LEU A 142 -3.01 5.12 -7.92
CA LEU A 142 -2.28 4.76 -9.14
C LEU A 142 -3.13 3.87 -10.05
N LEU A 143 -3.83 2.89 -9.49
CA LEU A 143 -4.75 2.02 -10.24
C LEU A 143 -5.91 2.80 -10.87
N LEU A 144 -6.48 3.75 -10.12
CA LEU A 144 -7.55 4.63 -10.59
C LEU A 144 -7.07 5.74 -11.54
N LYS A 145 -5.76 5.87 -11.75
CA LYS A 145 -5.13 6.97 -12.51
C LYS A 145 -5.48 8.36 -11.97
N MET A 146 -5.62 8.48 -10.65
CA MET A 146 -5.92 9.73 -9.94
C MET A 146 -4.85 10.08 -8.88
N PRO A 147 -3.54 9.99 -9.19
CA PRO A 147 -2.46 10.15 -8.20
C PRO A 147 -2.50 11.48 -7.45
N MET A 148 -3.06 12.51 -8.10
CA MET A 148 -3.17 13.84 -7.52
C MET A 148 -3.92 13.91 -6.18
N ARG A 149 -4.94 13.06 -6.01
CA ARG A 149 -5.75 13.05 -4.78
C ARG A 149 -4.97 12.53 -3.56
N GLY A 150 -3.81 11.91 -3.75
CA GLY A 150 -2.98 11.38 -2.68
C GLY A 150 -1.83 12.28 -2.26
N VAL A 151 -1.49 13.30 -3.04
CA VAL A 151 -0.31 14.13 -2.76
C VAL A 151 -0.43 14.85 -1.42
N ALA A 152 -1.54 15.57 -1.19
CA ALA A 152 -1.74 16.28 0.06
C ALA A 152 -1.87 15.33 1.27
N PRO A 153 -2.73 14.28 1.24
CA PRO A 153 -2.83 13.34 2.35
C PRO A 153 -1.50 12.66 2.66
N LEU A 154 -0.76 12.17 1.66
CA LEU A 154 0.48 11.44 1.93
C LEU A 154 1.59 12.35 2.47
N ARG A 155 1.59 13.64 2.09
CA ARG A 155 2.45 14.64 2.74
C ARG A 155 2.09 14.83 4.21
N THR A 156 0.81 14.97 4.52
CA THR A 156 0.32 15.04 5.92
C THR A 156 0.75 13.79 6.71
N ALA A 157 0.64 12.60 6.11
CA ALA A 157 1.05 11.35 6.73
C ALA A 157 2.54 11.32 7.09
N ILE A 158 3.41 11.88 6.24
CA ILE A 158 4.86 11.96 6.50
C ILE A 158 5.12 12.77 7.77
N TYR A 159 4.59 13.98 7.87
CA TYR A 159 4.81 14.84 9.06
C TYR A 159 4.20 14.23 10.32
N LYS A 160 3.02 13.60 10.23
CA LYS A 160 2.43 12.92 11.39
C LYS A 160 3.23 11.70 11.84
N LEU A 161 3.98 11.05 10.96
CA LEU A 161 4.80 9.88 11.28
C LEU A 161 6.22 10.23 11.74
N GLN A 162 6.76 11.39 11.32
CA GLN A 162 8.14 11.80 11.62
C GLN A 162 8.38 12.04 13.12
N PRO A 163 9.19 11.21 13.81
CA PRO A 163 9.49 11.42 15.23
C PRO A 163 10.25 12.73 15.49
N SER A 164 11.08 13.14 14.54
CA SER A 164 11.85 14.38 14.53
C SER A 164 11.90 14.95 13.11
N PHE A 165 12.11 16.26 13.01
CA PHE A 165 12.41 16.91 11.73
C PHE A 165 13.68 16.31 11.12
N GLY A 166 13.65 16.04 9.81
CA GLY A 166 14.79 15.50 9.07
C GLY A 166 14.99 13.99 9.16
N LYS A 167 14.05 13.23 9.74
CA LYS A 167 14.07 11.76 9.62
C LYS A 167 13.37 11.27 8.36
N LEU A 168 14.04 10.43 7.58
CA LEU A 168 13.45 9.73 6.44
C LEU A 168 12.46 8.67 6.93
N THR A 169 11.19 8.90 6.69
CA THR A 169 10.15 7.88 6.88
C THR A 169 10.01 7.01 5.63
N THR A 170 9.48 5.80 5.82
CA THR A 170 9.21 4.84 4.73
C THR A 170 8.17 5.33 3.72
N LEU A 171 7.49 6.45 3.99
CA LEU A 171 6.48 7.06 3.13
C LEU A 171 7.04 8.12 2.18
N HIS A 172 8.26 8.64 2.41
CA HIS A 172 8.87 9.63 1.51
C HIS A 172 8.99 9.11 0.06
N PRO A 173 9.49 7.89 -0.20
CA PRO A 173 9.56 7.41 -1.58
C PRO A 173 8.18 7.19 -2.20
N ASP A 174 7.21 6.73 -1.41
CA ASP A 174 5.82 6.56 -1.84
C ASP A 174 5.19 7.92 -2.24
N PHE A 175 5.51 9.00 -1.52
CA PHE A 175 5.09 10.37 -1.84
C PHE A 175 5.75 10.93 -3.10
N LEU A 176 7.07 10.75 -3.26
CA LEU A 176 7.77 11.20 -4.48
C LEU A 176 7.23 10.47 -5.71
N LEU A 177 6.98 9.16 -5.61
CA LEU A 177 6.35 8.40 -6.68
C LEU A 177 4.95 8.92 -7.06
N LEU A 178 4.13 9.31 -6.08
CA LEU A 178 2.84 9.97 -6.36
C LEU A 178 3.03 11.31 -7.06
N CYS A 179 4.00 12.13 -6.62
CA CYS A 179 4.29 13.42 -7.23
C CYS A 179 4.74 13.26 -8.69
N LEU A 180 5.61 12.30 -8.99
CA LEU A 180 6.02 11.94 -10.34
C LEU A 180 4.82 11.52 -11.20
N SER A 181 4.00 10.60 -10.67
CA SER A 181 2.82 10.08 -11.38
C SER A 181 1.77 11.17 -11.64
N ALA A 182 1.66 12.13 -10.72
CA ALA A 182 0.78 13.29 -10.83
C ALA A 182 1.36 14.45 -11.65
N LYS A 183 2.65 14.40 -12.03
CA LYS A 183 3.41 15.52 -12.60
C LYS A 183 3.44 16.77 -11.70
N CYS A 184 3.41 16.58 -10.38
CA CYS A 184 3.49 17.63 -9.39
C CYS A 184 4.89 17.80 -8.81
N TYR A 185 5.84 18.14 -9.69
CA TYR A 185 7.25 18.26 -9.34
C TYR A 185 7.51 19.33 -8.28
N LYS A 186 6.81 20.47 -8.32
CA LYS A 186 6.97 21.54 -7.32
C LYS A 186 6.69 21.06 -5.89
N THR A 187 5.63 20.29 -5.72
CA THR A 187 5.25 19.72 -4.40
C THR A 187 6.19 18.59 -3.99
N GLY A 188 6.70 17.82 -4.95
CA GLY A 188 7.77 16.86 -4.70
C GLY A 188 9.06 17.55 -4.26
N TYR A 189 9.42 18.65 -4.91
CA TYR A 189 10.65 19.39 -4.64
C TYR A 189 10.68 19.98 -3.23
N SER A 190 9.56 20.48 -2.71
CA SER A 190 9.53 21.04 -1.35
C SER A 190 9.92 20.04 -0.26
N ILE A 191 9.70 18.74 -0.46
CA ILE A 191 10.15 17.73 0.51
C ILE A 191 11.62 17.34 0.32
N LEU A 192 12.17 17.59 -0.88
CA LEU A 192 13.58 17.35 -1.19
C LEU A 192 14.47 18.48 -0.66
N GLU A 193 13.92 19.68 -0.51
CA GLU A 193 14.58 20.83 0.16
C GLU A 193 14.72 20.63 1.67
N GLU A 194 13.95 19.72 2.27
CA GLU A 194 14.11 19.39 3.68
C GLU A 194 15.39 18.57 3.88
N ASP A 195 16.26 19.05 4.76
CA ASP A 195 17.46 18.31 5.13
C ASP A 195 17.08 17.02 5.85
N ILE A 196 17.40 15.88 5.24
CA ILE A 196 17.22 14.57 5.84
C ILE A 196 18.56 14.11 6.40
N PHE A 197 18.61 13.83 7.70
CA PHE A 197 19.83 13.47 8.41
C PHE A 197 19.89 11.98 8.79
N GLU A 198 18.73 11.33 8.89
CA GLU A 198 18.63 9.98 9.45
C GLU A 198 17.74 9.06 8.61
N THR A 199 18.18 7.80 8.44
CA THR A 199 17.38 6.74 7.84
C THR A 199 17.70 5.37 8.45
N ASP A 200 16.65 4.61 8.76
CA ASP A 200 16.76 3.24 9.27
C ASP A 200 16.66 2.19 8.14
N GLN A 201 16.25 2.59 6.93
CA GLN A 201 15.91 1.69 5.83
C GLN A 201 16.67 2.06 4.55
N PRO A 202 17.75 1.31 4.21
CA PRO A 202 18.56 1.60 3.04
C PRO A 202 17.76 1.63 1.73
N ARG A 203 16.79 0.73 1.59
CA ARG A 203 15.89 0.68 0.43
C ARG A 203 15.10 1.98 0.24
N ASP A 204 14.62 2.56 1.34
CA ASP A 204 13.80 3.77 1.27
C ASP A 204 14.67 4.98 0.93
N LEU A 205 15.91 5.02 1.44
CA LEU A 205 16.90 6.00 1.00
C LEU A 205 17.19 5.89 -0.51
N PHE A 206 17.39 4.67 -1.03
CA PHE A 206 17.61 4.46 -2.46
C PHE A 206 16.48 5.05 -3.29
N LEU A 207 15.25 4.68 -2.97
CA LEU A 207 14.08 5.12 -3.73
C LEU A 207 13.82 6.62 -3.57
N TYR A 208 14.10 7.17 -2.39
CA TYR A 208 14.06 8.61 -2.15
C TYR A 208 15.01 9.36 -3.10
N CYS A 209 16.28 8.95 -3.16
CA CYS A 209 17.26 9.55 -4.06
C CYS A 209 16.93 9.32 -5.54
N TYR A 210 16.42 8.14 -5.88
CA TYR A 210 16.06 7.77 -7.25
C TYR A 210 14.89 8.63 -7.76
N TYR A 211 13.76 8.68 -7.03
CA TYR A 211 12.63 9.51 -7.41
C TYR A 211 12.91 11.01 -7.26
N GLY A 212 13.75 11.39 -6.29
CA GLY A 212 14.18 12.76 -6.08
C GLY A 212 14.96 13.30 -7.28
N ARG A 213 15.84 12.49 -7.88
CA ARG A 213 16.54 12.83 -9.13
C ARG A 213 15.58 13.13 -10.27
N ASP A 214 14.57 12.29 -10.46
CA ASP A 214 13.60 12.45 -11.56
C ASP A 214 12.72 13.69 -11.37
N ILE A 215 12.44 14.08 -10.12
CA ILE A 215 11.72 15.32 -9.79
C ILE A 215 12.63 16.55 -9.97
N GLY A 216 13.88 16.45 -9.53
CA GLY A 216 14.85 17.54 -9.45
C GLY A 216 15.88 17.56 -10.57
N LEU A 217 15.50 17.19 -11.82
CA LEU A 217 16.34 17.23 -13.03
C LEU A 217 16.87 18.66 -13.36
N GLY A 218 17.76 19.19 -12.53
CA GLY A 218 18.43 20.48 -12.70
C GLY A 218 19.54 20.73 -11.68
N GLU A 219 19.23 20.74 -10.38
CA GLU A 219 20.20 21.06 -9.33
C GLU A 219 19.80 20.37 -8.02
N LEU A 220 20.48 19.26 -7.68
CA LEU A 220 20.37 18.68 -6.35
C LEU A 220 21.76 18.73 -5.72
N HIS A 221 21.95 19.71 -4.84
CA HIS A 221 23.07 19.77 -3.90
C HIS A 221 22.93 18.61 -2.89
N PHE A 222 23.38 17.42 -3.29
CA PHE A 222 23.51 16.24 -2.42
C PHE A 222 24.69 16.34 -1.43
N THR A 223 25.14 17.55 -1.10
CA THR A 223 26.41 17.79 -0.41
C THR A 223 26.36 17.50 1.09
N SER A 224 25.18 17.48 1.72
CA SER A 224 25.08 17.30 3.18
C SER A 224 24.74 15.86 3.62
N PHE A 225 24.04 15.08 2.80
CA PHE A 225 23.55 13.74 3.19
C PHE A 225 24.67 12.70 3.36
N VAL A 226 25.68 12.73 2.48
CA VAL A 226 26.80 11.77 2.53
C VAL A 226 27.85 12.17 3.59
N VAL A 227 27.92 13.44 3.98
CA VAL A 227 28.99 13.95 4.83
C VAL A 227 28.70 13.78 6.34
N LEU A 228 27.43 13.70 6.76
CA LEU A 228 27.07 13.62 8.18
C LEU A 228 26.93 12.20 8.74
N GLN A 229 26.91 11.16 7.89
CA GLN A 229 26.93 9.75 8.33
C GLN A 229 28.37 9.21 8.46
N ASN A 230 29.31 10.10 8.78
CA ASN A 230 30.76 9.86 8.93
C ASN A 230 31.18 9.37 10.33
N ASP A 231 30.26 8.79 11.10
CA ASP A 231 30.65 7.95 12.24
C ASP A 231 30.92 6.53 11.71
N GLY A 232 32.20 6.13 11.74
CA GLY A 232 32.80 4.99 11.02
C GLY A 232 32.15 3.61 11.16
N ALA A 233 31.08 3.46 11.95
CA ALA A 233 30.26 2.24 12.02
C ALA A 233 29.26 2.10 10.85
N SER A 234 28.90 3.20 10.17
CA SER A 234 27.91 3.21 9.07
C SER A 234 28.52 3.10 7.67
N PHE A 235 29.84 3.30 7.53
CA PHE A 235 30.55 3.23 6.25
C PHE A 235 30.45 1.85 5.60
N GLY A 236 30.49 0.78 6.40
CA GLY A 236 30.28 -0.58 5.91
C GLY A 236 28.87 -0.84 5.37
N LYS A 237 27.85 -0.20 5.97
CA LYS A 237 26.45 -0.29 5.49
C LYS A 237 26.26 0.49 4.19
N ILE A 238 26.87 1.66 4.07
CA ILE A 238 26.86 2.48 2.86
C ILE A 238 27.63 1.80 1.72
N LEU A 239 28.81 1.20 1.98
CA LEU A 239 29.51 0.41 0.97
C LEU A 239 28.75 -0.85 0.57
N SER A 240 28.12 -1.53 1.53
CA SER A 240 27.24 -2.68 1.22
C SER A 240 26.01 -2.25 0.42
N PHE A 241 25.50 -1.06 0.66
CA PHE A 241 24.41 -0.46 -0.06
C PHE A 241 24.81 -0.07 -1.48
N TRP A 242 25.94 0.62 -1.67
CA TRP A 242 26.50 0.89 -3.00
C TRP A 242 26.86 -0.40 -3.74
N ARG A 243 27.33 -1.44 -3.05
CA ARG A 243 27.54 -2.78 -3.63
C ARG A 243 26.22 -3.40 -4.06
N CYS A 244 25.16 -3.35 -3.24
CA CYS A 244 23.82 -3.81 -3.63
C CYS A 244 23.23 -2.99 -4.78
N VAL A 245 23.43 -1.67 -4.80
CA VAL A 245 22.96 -0.79 -5.89
C VAL A 245 23.69 -1.12 -7.19
N ILE A 246 25.00 -1.37 -7.13
CA ILE A 246 25.79 -1.79 -8.29
C ILE A 246 25.39 -3.21 -8.74
N GLU A 247 25.27 -4.18 -7.82
CA GLU A 247 24.84 -5.55 -8.14
C GLU A 247 23.41 -5.59 -8.71
N PHE A 248 22.49 -4.78 -8.17
CA PHE A 248 21.11 -4.68 -8.66
C PHE A 248 21.03 -3.93 -9.99
N ALA A 249 21.80 -2.86 -10.19
CA ALA A 249 21.92 -2.18 -11.47
C ALA A 249 22.54 -3.08 -12.54
N ILE A 250 23.59 -3.85 -12.20
CA ILE A 250 24.22 -4.85 -13.09
C ILE A 250 23.24 -6.00 -13.38
N GLY A 251 22.47 -6.47 -12.41
CA GLY A 251 21.45 -7.50 -12.62
C GLY A 251 20.30 -7.02 -13.51
N TRP A 252 19.85 -5.78 -13.33
CA TRP A 252 18.78 -5.18 -14.14
C TRP A 252 19.24 -4.88 -15.57
N PHE A 253 20.42 -4.25 -15.75
CA PHE A 253 20.99 -4.00 -17.08
C PHE A 253 21.47 -5.28 -17.77
N GLY A 254 22.00 -6.25 -17.02
CA GLY A 254 22.36 -7.57 -17.52
C GLY A 254 21.15 -8.34 -18.05
N SER A 255 20.02 -8.30 -17.33
CA SER A 255 18.77 -8.92 -17.79
C SER A 255 18.17 -8.22 -19.01
N LEU A 256 18.26 -6.88 -19.09
CA LEU A 256 17.80 -6.12 -20.26
C LEU A 256 18.62 -6.41 -21.53
N THR A 257 19.94 -6.59 -21.39
CA THR A 257 20.81 -6.94 -22.53
C THR A 257 20.57 -8.39 -22.98
N THR A 258 20.34 -9.34 -22.07
CA THR A 258 19.97 -10.73 -22.43
C THR A 258 18.59 -10.80 -23.10
N VAL A 259 17.59 -10.08 -22.61
CA VAL A 259 16.23 -10.06 -23.21
C VAL A 259 16.23 -9.34 -24.56
N ASN A 260 17.00 -8.27 -24.73
CA ASN A 260 17.14 -7.61 -26.03
C ASN A 260 17.94 -8.46 -27.03
N ARG A 261 18.95 -9.21 -26.58
CA ARG A 261 19.71 -10.14 -27.42
C ARG A 261 18.85 -11.31 -27.92
N LEU A 262 18.01 -11.87 -27.04
CA LEU A 262 17.05 -12.93 -27.40
C LEU A 262 15.96 -12.41 -28.36
N LYS A 263 15.56 -11.14 -28.28
CA LYS A 263 14.65 -10.53 -29.27
C LYS A 263 15.32 -10.30 -30.63
N THR A 264 16.59 -9.89 -30.68
CA THR A 264 17.31 -9.75 -31.95
C THR A 264 17.64 -11.09 -32.60
N GLU A 265 17.92 -12.14 -31.83
CA GLU A 265 18.20 -13.48 -32.38
C GLU A 265 16.92 -14.17 -32.90
N ASN A 266 15.75 -13.91 -32.31
CA ASN A 266 14.48 -14.45 -32.83
C ASN A 266 13.94 -13.75 -34.09
N SER A 267 14.49 -12.60 -34.48
CA SER A 267 14.10 -11.91 -35.72
C SER A 267 14.92 -12.31 -36.95
N TYR A 268 16.01 -13.07 -36.78
CA TYR A 268 16.83 -13.60 -37.89
C TYR A 268 16.65 -15.11 -38.13
N GLY A 269 15.83 -15.81 -37.32
CA GLY A 269 15.68 -17.27 -37.36
C GLY A 269 14.43 -17.83 -38.05
N GLN A 270 13.57 -17.00 -38.65
CA GLN A 270 12.33 -17.46 -39.32
C GLN A 270 12.36 -17.03 -40.79
N GLY A 271 13.04 -17.80 -41.63
CA GLY A 271 13.09 -17.48 -43.06
C GLY A 271 13.76 -18.50 -43.97
N TRP A 272 14.04 -19.74 -43.54
CA TRP A 272 14.52 -20.79 -44.44
C TRP A 272 13.99 -22.15 -43.99
N SER A 273 12.92 -22.61 -44.62
CA SER A 273 12.65 -24.01 -45.00
C SER A 273 11.17 -24.18 -45.29
N GLN A 274 10.79 -24.12 -46.57
CA GLN A 274 9.91 -25.11 -47.19
C GLN A 274 9.85 -24.86 -48.70
N GLU A 275 10.75 -25.53 -49.43
CA GLU A 275 10.47 -26.00 -50.78
C GLU A 275 10.69 -27.52 -50.78
N SER A 276 9.63 -28.28 -51.09
CA SER A 276 9.72 -29.42 -52.00
C SER A 276 8.33 -30.05 -52.27
N GLY A 277 7.95 -29.99 -53.55
CA GLY A 277 7.14 -31.02 -54.22
C GLY A 277 5.66 -30.71 -54.39
N PHE A 278 5.22 -30.26 -55.57
CA PHE A 278 4.87 -31.11 -56.72
C PHE A 278 4.13 -30.31 -57.82
N GLY A 279 4.56 -30.49 -59.07
CA GLY A 279 3.64 -30.69 -60.20
C GLY A 279 3.06 -29.48 -60.95
N GLY A 280 3.68 -29.15 -62.11
CA GLY A 280 2.97 -29.15 -63.40
C GLY A 280 2.47 -27.83 -63.97
N GLY A 281 2.91 -27.54 -65.20
CA GLY A 281 2.02 -27.00 -66.24
C GLY A 281 2.32 -25.61 -66.82
N LEU A 282 3.07 -25.63 -67.94
CA LEU A 282 2.78 -24.95 -69.21
C LEU A 282 2.81 -23.40 -69.33
N GLU A 283 3.61 -22.99 -70.34
CA GLU A 283 3.39 -21.90 -71.32
C GLU A 283 3.36 -20.45 -70.78
N GLY A 284 4.03 -19.45 -71.35
CA GLY A 284 4.82 -19.28 -72.56
C GLY A 284 5.10 -17.77 -72.74
N LYS A 285 6.15 -17.44 -73.52
CA LYS A 285 6.43 -16.21 -74.32
C LYS A 285 5.84 -14.85 -73.85
N ALA A 286 6.57 -13.74 -73.83
CA ALA A 286 7.28 -13.18 -74.98
C ALA A 286 8.12 -11.94 -74.57
N ILE A 287 9.29 -11.82 -75.21
CA ILE A 287 9.96 -10.63 -75.79
C ILE A 287 9.98 -9.35 -74.94
#